data_AF-A0A093Y3P2-F1
#
_entry.id   AF-A0A093Y3P2-F1
#
_cell.length_a   1.000
_cell.length_b   1.000
_cell.length_c   1.000
_cell.angle_alpha   90.00
_cell.angle_beta   90.00
_cell.angle_gamma   90.00
#
_symmetry.space_group_name_H-M   'P 1'
#
loop_
_entity.id
_entity.type
_entity.pdbx_description
1 polymer ?
#
loop_
_entity_poly.entity_id
_entity_poly.type
_entity_poly.pdbx_seq_one_letter_code
_entity_poly.pdbx_strand_id
1 'polypeptide(L)'
;MLSWSEPVIQALLDKAEAALNECITHLSLSALVIRKERAVGIVPTIQGAKFPRESLEETVLVVQKILEMSPVSKALPFCAFNGGNDVFVDIGDKSWGVLVCQKYFGDRLGRSIEGRRTMHVGDQFLSANGANDFRARRVATTLWVANPDECVTLLDEVAEFMRAAERKRV
;
A
#
# COMPACT_ATOMS: atom_id res chain seq x y z
N MET A 1 -17.10 -3.11 9.22
CA MET A 1 -15.97 -2.23 8.85
C MET A 1 -15.97 -1.08 9.83
N LEU A 2 -14.80 -0.55 10.20
CA LEU A 2 -14.75 0.70 10.96
C LEU A 2 -15.35 1.80 10.07
N SER A 3 -16.43 2.41 10.52
CA SER A 3 -17.00 3.58 9.88
C SER A 3 -16.23 4.80 10.38
N TRP A 4 -15.16 5.16 9.68
CA TRP A 4 -14.52 6.46 9.91
C TRP A 4 -15.46 7.57 9.47
N SER A 5 -15.46 8.68 10.20
CA SER A 5 -16.33 9.79 9.87
C SER A 5 -15.80 10.56 8.67
N GLU A 6 -16.71 10.98 7.80
CA GLU A 6 -16.39 11.76 6.60
C GLU A 6 -15.54 13.00 6.88
N PRO A 7 -15.78 13.78 7.97
CA PRO A 7 -14.93 14.94 8.27
C PRO A 7 -13.47 14.58 8.55
N VAL A 8 -13.20 13.41 9.15
CA VAL A 8 -11.83 12.97 9.44
C VAL A 8 -11.14 12.50 8.17
N ILE A 9 -11.87 11.85 7.26
CA ILE A 9 -11.41 11.47 5.92
C ILE A 9 -10.99 12.72 5.15
N GLN A 10 -11.88 13.71 5.06
CA GLN A 10 -11.59 14.95 4.34
C GLN A 10 -10.41 15.70 4.96
N ALA A 11 -10.35 15.81 6.30
CA ALA A 11 -9.23 16.47 6.97
C ALA A 11 -7.87 15.81 6.67
N LEU A 12 -7.81 14.48 6.54
CA LEU A 12 -6.57 13.79 6.17
C LEU A 12 -6.18 14.12 4.73
N LEU A 13 -7.13 13.98 3.81
CA LEU A 13 -6.88 14.18 2.41
C LEU A 13 -6.54 15.65 2.10
N ASP A 14 -7.19 16.62 2.76
CA ASP A 14 -6.88 18.05 2.64
C ASP A 14 -5.45 18.36 3.09
N LYS A 15 -5.01 17.74 4.19
CA LYS A 15 -3.65 17.89 4.68
C LYS A 15 -2.63 17.26 3.72
N ALA A 16 -2.95 16.09 3.18
CA ALA A 16 -2.13 15.41 2.19
C ALA A 16 -2.02 16.22 0.89
N GLU A 17 -3.15 16.76 0.42
CA GLU A 17 -3.21 17.62 -0.77
C GLU A 17 -2.40 18.90 -0.60
N ALA A 18 -2.49 19.55 0.57
CA ALA A 18 -1.68 20.74 0.85
C ALA A 18 -0.17 20.40 0.82
N ALA A 19 0.23 19.29 1.45
CA ALA A 19 1.61 18.82 1.43
C ALA A 19 2.11 18.49 0.01
N LEU A 20 1.26 17.87 -0.81
CA LEU A 20 1.58 17.59 -2.22
C LEU A 20 1.78 18.90 -3.00
N ASN A 21 0.90 19.89 -2.84
CA ASN A 21 1.03 21.20 -3.49
C ASN A 21 2.31 21.95 -3.08
N GLU A 22 2.70 21.87 -1.81
CA GLU A 22 3.98 22.40 -1.33
C GLU A 22 5.17 21.70 -2.02
N CYS A 23 5.14 20.37 -2.14
CA CYS A 23 6.17 19.60 -2.85
C CYS A 23 6.24 19.96 -4.34
N ILE A 24 5.09 20.10 -5.01
CA ILE A 24 5.01 20.54 -6.42
C ILE A 24 5.75 21.86 -6.59
N THR A 25 5.49 22.81 -5.70
CA THR A 25 6.07 24.16 -5.75
C THR A 25 7.58 24.13 -5.46
N HIS A 26 7.99 23.50 -4.36
CA HIS A 26 9.40 23.49 -3.92
C HIS A 26 10.30 22.69 -4.86
N LEU A 27 9.81 21.59 -5.43
CA LEU A 27 10.56 20.75 -6.37
C LEU A 27 10.34 21.17 -7.83
N SER A 28 9.55 22.22 -8.09
CA SER A 28 9.21 22.70 -9.43
C SER A 28 8.68 21.59 -10.35
N LEU A 29 7.81 20.72 -9.81
CA LEU A 29 7.26 19.58 -10.56
C LEU A 29 6.16 20.05 -11.51
N SER A 30 6.22 19.59 -12.75
CA SER A 30 5.09 19.70 -13.69
C SER A 30 4.06 18.61 -13.37
N ALA A 31 3.30 18.83 -12.31
CA ALA A 31 2.35 17.86 -11.77
C ALA A 31 0.91 18.39 -11.70
N LEU A 32 -0.04 17.47 -11.80
CA LEU A 32 -1.47 17.69 -11.53
C LEU A 32 -1.87 16.90 -10.30
N VAL A 33 -2.62 17.53 -9.40
CA VAL A 33 -3.21 16.86 -8.25
C VAL A 33 -4.49 16.14 -8.68
N ILE A 34 -4.62 14.87 -8.27
CA ILE A 34 -5.84 14.07 -8.44
C ILE A 34 -6.40 13.76 -7.05
N ARG A 35 -7.61 14.24 -6.78
CA ARG A 35 -8.38 13.98 -5.57
C ARG A 35 -9.48 12.94 -5.85
N LYS A 36 -9.53 11.90 -5.02
CA LYS A 36 -10.55 10.83 -5.03
C LYS A 36 -11.28 10.82 -3.68
N GLU A 37 -12.30 9.97 -3.54
CA GLU A 37 -13.06 9.82 -2.29
C GLU A 37 -12.18 9.46 -1.09
N ARG A 38 -11.15 8.61 -1.30
CA ARG A 38 -10.30 8.07 -0.22
C ARG A 38 -8.81 8.10 -0.53
N ALA A 39 -8.43 8.90 -1.53
CA ALA A 39 -7.04 9.01 -1.95
C ALA A 39 -6.78 10.38 -2.56
N VAL A 40 -5.55 10.86 -2.46
CA VAL A 40 -5.07 12.03 -3.18
C VAL A 40 -3.65 11.80 -3.66
N GLY A 41 -3.31 12.28 -4.84
CA GLY A 41 -1.99 12.06 -5.41
C GLY A 41 -1.64 13.05 -6.49
N ILE A 42 -0.43 12.90 -7.04
CA ILE A 42 0.09 13.72 -8.12
C ILE A 42 0.48 12.85 -9.31
N VAL A 43 0.18 13.34 -10.51
CA VAL A 43 0.58 12.73 -11.78
C VAL A 43 1.26 13.76 -12.67
N PRO A 44 2.07 13.38 -13.67
CA PRO A 44 2.67 14.32 -14.60
C PRO A 44 1.59 15.11 -15.37
N THR A 45 1.76 16.43 -15.49
CA THR A 45 0.83 17.28 -16.27
C THR A 45 0.83 16.93 -17.75
N ILE A 46 1.99 16.53 -18.28
CA ILE A 46 2.18 16.20 -19.69
C ILE A 46 2.20 14.67 -19.83
N GLN A 47 1.39 14.15 -20.74
CA GLN A 47 1.35 12.73 -21.04
C GLN A 47 2.73 12.24 -21.53
N GLY A 48 3.24 11.18 -20.91
CA GLY A 48 4.55 10.61 -21.23
C GLY A 48 5.74 11.30 -20.54
N ALA A 49 5.53 12.43 -19.85
CA ALA A 49 6.55 12.99 -18.99
C ALA A 49 6.80 12.06 -17.78
N LYS A 50 8.04 12.09 -17.29
CA LYS A 50 8.44 11.34 -16.11
C LYS A 50 8.97 12.26 -15.03
N PHE A 51 8.57 11.99 -13.80
CA PHE A 51 9.21 12.60 -12.65
C PHE A 51 10.57 11.95 -12.40
N PRO A 52 11.59 12.73 -11.96
CA PRO A 52 12.79 12.15 -11.40
C PRO A 52 12.43 11.27 -10.20
N ARG A 53 13.06 10.10 -10.09
CA ARG A 53 12.76 9.14 -9.01
C ARG A 53 12.99 9.77 -7.64
N GLU A 54 14.06 10.54 -7.51
CA GLU A 54 14.48 11.25 -6.31
C GLU A 54 13.39 12.23 -5.86
N SER A 55 12.74 12.92 -6.80
CA SER A 55 11.64 13.83 -6.50
C SER A 55 10.40 13.09 -6.00
N LEU A 56 10.12 11.89 -6.53
CA LEU A 56 9.03 11.04 -6.06
C LEU A 56 9.29 10.54 -4.64
N GLU A 57 10.50 10.04 -4.37
CA GLU A 57 10.89 9.59 -3.03
C GLU A 57 10.82 10.74 -2.02
N GLU A 58 11.38 11.91 -2.35
CA GLU A 58 11.32 13.09 -1.48
C GLU A 58 9.87 13.50 -1.19
N THR A 59 9.01 13.54 -2.22
CA THR A 59 7.59 13.86 -2.04
C THR A 59 6.91 12.89 -1.09
N VAL A 60 7.16 11.57 -1.24
CA VAL A 60 6.61 10.56 -0.32
C VAL A 60 7.09 10.78 1.11
N LEU A 61 8.39 11.02 1.31
CA LEU A 61 8.98 11.25 2.64
C LEU A 61 8.39 12.47 3.33
N VAL A 62 8.29 13.59 2.60
CA VAL A 62 7.75 14.85 3.12
C VAL A 62 6.27 14.70 3.48
N VAL A 63 5.46 14.18 2.56
CA VAL A 63 4.02 14.00 2.77
C VAL A 63 3.76 13.03 3.92
N GLN A 64 4.48 11.90 3.97
CA GLN A 64 4.35 10.95 5.07
C GLN A 64 4.70 11.60 6.40
N LYS A 65 5.81 12.34 6.48
CA LYS A 65 6.22 13.00 7.72
C LYS A 65 5.22 14.05 8.19
N ILE A 66 4.69 14.86 7.28
CA ILE A 66 3.67 15.88 7.58
C ILE A 66 2.41 15.23 8.13
N LEU A 67 1.95 14.14 7.52
CA LEU A 67 0.76 13.41 7.97
C LEU A 67 1.00 12.71 9.32
N GLU A 68 2.14 12.05 9.52
CA GLU A 68 2.49 11.40 10.80
C GLU A 68 2.54 12.40 11.97
N MET A 69 2.96 13.65 11.73
CA MET A 69 2.96 14.70 12.75
C MET A 69 1.59 15.35 12.96
N SER A 70 0.64 15.14 12.04
CA SER A 70 -0.72 15.67 12.16
C SER A 70 -1.55 14.85 13.17
N PRO A 71 -2.42 15.47 13.98
CA PRO A 71 -3.36 14.75 14.85
C PRO A 71 -4.27 13.77 14.10
N VAL A 72 -4.54 14.03 12.81
CA VAL A 72 -5.47 13.23 12.00
C VAL A 72 -4.93 11.81 11.74
N SER A 73 -3.61 11.62 11.68
CA SER A 73 -3.00 10.29 11.49
C SER A 73 -3.24 9.33 12.64
N LYS A 74 -3.59 9.83 13.83
CA LYS A 74 -3.95 8.98 14.98
C LYS A 74 -5.34 8.35 14.81
N ALA A 75 -6.21 8.97 14.02
CA ALA A 75 -7.58 8.54 13.81
C ALA A 75 -7.74 7.66 12.56
N LEU A 76 -6.88 7.88 11.55
CA LEU A 76 -6.96 7.20 10.25
C LEU A 76 -5.61 6.60 9.84
N PRO A 77 -5.57 5.28 9.53
CA PRO A 77 -4.41 4.72 8.84
C PRO A 77 -4.35 5.29 7.42
N PHE A 78 -3.13 5.52 6.94
CA PHE A 78 -2.88 5.96 5.57
C PHE A 78 -1.59 5.33 5.04
N CYS A 79 -1.43 5.37 3.72
CA CYS A 79 -0.21 4.94 3.05
C CYS A 79 0.16 5.97 1.97
N ALA A 80 1.31 6.61 2.12
CA ALA A 80 1.94 7.40 1.06
C ALA A 80 2.95 6.51 0.33
N PHE A 81 2.93 6.48 -1.00
CA PHE A 81 3.83 5.62 -1.77
C PHE A 81 4.20 6.22 -3.13
N ASN A 82 5.36 5.79 -3.63
CA ASN A 82 5.86 6.08 -4.96
C ASN A 82 5.37 4.98 -5.92
N GLY A 83 4.55 5.32 -6.90
CA GLY A 83 4.04 4.36 -7.91
C GLY A 83 4.93 4.24 -9.15
N GLY A 84 6.12 4.85 -9.13
CA GLY A 84 7.12 4.78 -10.21
C GLY A 84 7.04 5.92 -11.22
N ASN A 85 5.89 6.59 -11.34
CA ASN A 85 5.77 7.85 -12.07
C ASN A 85 4.69 8.78 -11.49
N ASP A 86 4.22 8.49 -10.29
CA ASP A 86 3.20 9.21 -9.54
C ASP A 86 3.44 9.01 -8.04
N VAL A 87 2.81 9.86 -7.24
CA VAL A 87 2.77 9.70 -5.78
C VAL A 87 1.32 9.73 -5.34
N PHE A 88 0.92 8.78 -4.51
CA PHE A 88 -0.43 8.73 -3.94
C PHE A 88 -0.39 8.53 -2.44
N VAL A 89 -1.37 9.14 -1.78
CA VAL A 89 -1.74 8.93 -0.39
C VAL A 89 -3.12 8.29 -0.36
N ASP A 90 -3.18 7.03 0.06
CA ASP A 90 -4.43 6.29 0.25
C ASP A 90 -4.82 6.26 1.72
N ILE A 91 -6.13 6.31 2.01
CA ILE A 91 -6.66 5.98 3.33
C ILE A 91 -6.73 4.47 3.47
N GLY A 92 -6.06 3.94 4.49
CA GLY A 92 -5.83 2.52 4.68
C GLY A 92 -4.49 2.06 4.10
N ASP A 93 -4.20 0.78 4.31
CA ASP A 93 -3.00 0.12 3.79
C ASP A 93 -3.32 -1.34 3.41
N LYS A 94 -2.42 -2.01 2.67
CA LYS A 94 -2.63 -3.39 2.20
C LYS A 94 -2.88 -4.41 3.32
N SER A 95 -2.42 -4.17 4.56
CA SER A 95 -2.69 -5.07 5.68
C SER A 95 -4.19 -5.15 6.00
N TRP A 96 -4.92 -4.05 5.84
CA TRP A 96 -6.37 -4.03 5.99
C TRP A 96 -7.06 -4.87 4.93
N GLY A 97 -6.61 -4.79 3.68
CA GLY A 97 -7.09 -5.66 2.60
C GLY A 97 -6.94 -7.13 2.95
N VAL A 98 -5.75 -7.52 3.44
CA VAL A 98 -5.47 -8.90 3.87
C VAL A 98 -6.37 -9.32 5.04
N LEU A 99 -6.53 -8.48 6.08
CA LEU A 99 -7.40 -8.76 7.22
C LEU A 99 -8.87 -8.90 6.81
N VAL A 100 -9.34 -8.09 5.85
CA VAL A 100 -10.68 -8.20 5.29
C VAL A 100 -10.85 -9.54 4.56
N CYS A 101 -9.88 -9.95 3.75
CA CYS A 101 -9.92 -11.26 3.09
C CYS A 101 -9.92 -12.41 4.10
N GLN A 102 -9.04 -12.38 5.10
CA GLN A 102 -8.97 -13.38 6.16
C GLN A 102 -10.31 -13.55 6.87
N LYS A 103 -10.93 -12.44 7.26
CA LYS A 103 -12.26 -12.45 7.89
C LYS A 103 -13.33 -12.97 6.95
N TYR A 104 -13.43 -12.40 5.74
CA TYR A 104 -14.50 -12.72 4.79
C TYR A 104 -14.50 -14.19 4.38
N PHE A 105 -13.33 -14.73 4.03
CA PHE A 105 -13.22 -16.15 3.68
C PHE A 105 -13.31 -17.05 4.90
N GLY A 106 -12.82 -16.60 6.06
CA GLY A 106 -12.95 -17.34 7.31
C GLY A 106 -14.41 -17.54 7.73
N ASP A 107 -15.20 -16.46 7.70
CA ASP A 107 -16.63 -16.49 8.00
C ASP A 107 -17.37 -17.48 7.08
N ARG A 108 -17.04 -17.48 5.78
CA ARG A 108 -17.62 -18.43 4.79
C ARG A 108 -17.21 -19.88 5.01
N LEU A 109 -16.00 -20.13 5.51
CA LEU A 109 -15.51 -21.47 5.82
C LEU A 109 -15.92 -21.93 7.22
N GLY A 110 -16.63 -21.10 8.00
CA GLY A 110 -16.97 -21.39 9.39
C GLY A 110 -15.75 -21.53 10.31
N ARG A 111 -14.60 -20.96 9.93
CA ARG A 111 -13.34 -21.04 10.70
C ARG A 111 -12.49 -19.80 10.52
N SER A 112 -11.76 -19.39 11.57
CA SER A 112 -10.82 -18.27 11.46
C SER A 112 -9.65 -18.59 10.52
N ILE A 113 -9.35 -17.69 9.57
CA ILE A 113 -8.13 -17.73 8.77
C ILE A 113 -7.12 -16.79 9.42
N GLU A 114 -6.13 -17.38 10.09
CA GLU A 114 -5.09 -16.62 10.78
C GLU A 114 -3.95 -16.24 9.84
N GLY A 115 -3.13 -15.26 10.23
CA GLY A 115 -1.96 -14.82 9.46
C GLY A 115 -1.01 -15.97 9.09
N ARG A 116 -0.81 -16.95 10.00
CA ARG A 116 0.00 -18.15 9.72
C ARG A 116 -0.58 -19.09 8.65
N ARG A 117 -1.85 -18.90 8.29
CA ARG A 117 -2.57 -19.64 7.23
C ARG A 117 -2.82 -18.75 6.01
N THR A 118 -2.18 -17.59 5.94
CA THR A 118 -2.33 -16.61 4.87
C THR A 118 -0.97 -16.33 4.26
N MET A 119 -0.91 -16.39 2.94
CA MET A 119 0.28 -16.05 2.17
C MET A 119 -0.04 -14.86 1.26
N HIS A 120 0.73 -13.80 1.39
CA HIS A 120 0.72 -12.65 0.51
C HIS A 120 1.96 -12.73 -0.40
N VAL A 121 1.82 -12.35 -1.68
CA VAL A 121 2.92 -12.29 -2.65
C VAL A 121 3.00 -10.85 -3.15
N GLY A 122 4.18 -10.25 -3.09
CA GLY A 122 4.39 -8.86 -3.51
C GLY A 122 5.87 -8.51 -3.69
N ASP A 123 6.14 -7.34 -4.23
CA ASP A 123 7.47 -6.83 -4.54
C ASP A 123 7.89 -5.72 -3.57
N GLN A 124 8.77 -6.03 -2.62
CA GLN A 124 9.29 -5.06 -1.64
C GLN A 124 10.51 -4.26 -2.15
N PHE A 125 10.90 -4.39 -3.42
CA PHE A 125 12.09 -3.72 -3.97
C PHE A 125 11.90 -2.21 -4.21
N LEU A 126 10.65 -1.73 -4.25
CA LEU A 126 10.34 -0.39 -4.75
C LEU A 126 10.13 0.69 -3.68
N SER A 127 10.37 0.47 -2.39
CA SER A 127 10.32 1.61 -1.44
C SER A 127 11.04 1.37 -0.12
N ALA A 128 12.11 2.12 0.13
CA ALA A 128 12.85 2.07 1.39
C ALA A 128 12.06 2.62 2.59
N ASN A 129 11.08 3.52 2.38
CA ASN A 129 10.40 4.22 3.48
C ASN A 129 8.85 4.19 3.46
N GLY A 130 8.22 3.54 2.48
CA GLY A 130 6.76 3.57 2.30
C GLY A 130 6.16 2.42 1.49
N ALA A 131 6.81 1.25 1.49
CA ALA A 131 6.40 0.15 0.63
C ALA A 131 4.99 -0.34 0.99
N ASN A 132 4.08 -0.19 0.03
CA ASN A 132 2.69 -0.58 0.17
C ASN A 132 2.57 -2.07 0.62
N ASP A 133 3.42 -2.94 0.08
CA ASP A 133 3.45 -4.38 0.38
C ASP A 133 4.14 -4.73 1.71
N PHE A 134 4.94 -3.83 2.28
CA PHE A 134 5.56 -4.05 3.60
C PHE A 134 4.50 -4.14 4.70
N ARG A 135 3.42 -3.36 4.60
CA ARG A 135 2.34 -3.39 5.60
C ARG A 135 1.64 -4.76 5.64
N ALA A 136 1.49 -5.44 4.50
CA ALA A 136 0.88 -6.77 4.43
C ALA A 136 1.64 -7.84 5.26
N ARG A 137 2.97 -7.71 5.38
CA ARG A 137 3.82 -8.59 6.20
C ARG A 137 3.43 -8.63 7.69
N ARG A 138 2.76 -7.59 8.18
CA ARG A 138 2.32 -7.52 9.59
C ARG A 138 1.20 -8.51 9.92
N VAL A 139 0.48 -8.99 8.91
CA VAL A 139 -0.78 -9.75 9.07
C VAL A 139 -0.81 -11.08 8.31
N ALA A 140 0.17 -11.34 7.45
CA ALA A 140 0.33 -12.58 6.71
C ALA A 140 1.80 -12.92 6.47
N THR A 141 2.07 -14.20 6.17
CA THR A 141 3.37 -14.60 5.62
C THR A 141 3.53 -13.96 4.24
N THR A 142 4.61 -13.23 4.00
CA THR A 142 4.86 -12.56 2.72
C THR A 142 6.00 -13.21 1.96
N LEU A 143 5.73 -13.63 0.72
CA LEU A 143 6.74 -14.00 -0.26
C LEU A 143 7.12 -12.76 -1.07
N TRP A 144 8.42 -12.56 -1.23
CA TRP A 144 8.96 -11.45 -1.99
C TRP A 144 9.39 -11.93 -3.37
N VAL A 145 8.83 -11.32 -4.41
CA VAL A 145 9.18 -11.56 -5.82
C VAL A 145 9.78 -10.31 -6.45
N ALA A 146 10.78 -10.46 -7.31
CA ALA A 146 11.36 -9.38 -8.10
C ALA A 146 10.77 -9.29 -9.52
N ASN A 147 10.23 -10.40 -10.02
CA ASN A 147 9.74 -10.53 -11.39
C ASN A 147 8.69 -11.65 -11.49
N PRO A 148 7.97 -11.74 -12.63
CA PRO A 148 6.94 -12.76 -12.83
C PRO A 148 7.47 -14.20 -12.77
N ASP A 149 8.67 -14.47 -13.26
CA ASP A 149 9.23 -15.83 -13.32
C ASP A 149 9.54 -16.37 -11.93
N GLU A 150 10.08 -15.53 -11.04
CA GLU A 150 10.24 -15.85 -9.61
C GLU A 150 8.91 -16.14 -8.93
N CYS A 151 7.87 -15.37 -9.27
CA CYS A 151 6.52 -15.60 -8.73
C CYS A 151 5.99 -16.97 -9.13
N VAL A 152 6.11 -17.34 -10.41
CA VAL A 152 5.70 -18.67 -10.90
C VAL A 152 6.47 -19.78 -10.18
N THR A 153 7.80 -19.66 -10.12
CA THR A 153 8.67 -20.66 -9.48
C THR A 153 8.29 -20.87 -8.01
N LEU A 154 8.07 -19.78 -7.26
CA LEU A 154 7.65 -19.86 -5.85
C LEU A 154 6.26 -20.48 -5.68
N LEU A 155 5.32 -20.19 -6.57
CA LEU A 155 3.99 -20.78 -6.51
C LEU A 155 4.02 -22.29 -6.80
N ASP A 156 4.87 -22.72 -7.73
CA ASP A 156 5.08 -24.14 -8.01
C ASP A 156 5.66 -24.86 -6.79
N GLU A 157 6.68 -24.29 -6.14
CA GLU A 157 7.25 -24.83 -4.89
C GLU A 157 6.18 -24.96 -3.79
N VAL A 158 5.39 -23.91 -3.57
CA VAL A 158 4.30 -23.93 -2.57
C VAL A 158 3.28 -25.03 -2.90
N ALA A 159 2.91 -25.20 -4.17
CA ALA A 159 1.99 -26.25 -4.59
C ALA A 159 2.55 -27.65 -4.31
N GLU A 160 3.85 -27.87 -4.56
CA GLU A 160 4.52 -29.12 -4.21
C GLU A 160 4.55 -29.39 -2.71
N PHE A 161 4.87 -28.38 -1.90
CA PHE A 161 4.83 -28.47 -0.43
C PHE A 161 3.44 -28.84 0.07
N MET A 162 2.39 -28.23 -0.47
CA MET A 162 1.00 -28.53 -0.09
C MET A 162 0.63 -29.98 -0.42
N ARG A 163 0.95 -30.46 -1.62
CA ARG A 163 0.72 -31.85 -2.03
C ARG A 163 1.48 -32.84 -1.14
N ALA A 164 2.73 -32.52 -0.76
CA ALA A 164 3.52 -33.35 0.13
C ALA A 164 2.96 -33.40 1.56
N ALA A 165 2.45 -32.27 2.06
CA ALA A 165 1.82 -32.19 3.37
C ALA A 165 0.52 -32.99 3.45
N GLU A 166 -0.26 -33.03 2.36
CA GLU A 166 -1.45 -33.88 2.26
C GLU A 166 -1.11 -35.37 2.32
N ARG A 167 -0.09 -35.81 1.57
CA ARG A 167 0.37 -37.21 1.57
C ARG A 167 0.81 -37.71 2.95
N LYS A 168 1.35 -36.84 3.81
CA LYS A 168 1.79 -37.19 5.18
C LYS A 168 0.65 -37.23 6.20
N ARG A 169 -0.55 -36.76 5.85
CA ARG A 169 -1.72 -36.75 6.73
C ARG A 169 -2.63 -37.97 6.57
N VAL A 170 -2.39 -38.76 5.52
CA VAL A 170 -3.00 -40.08 5.28
C VAL A 170 -2.13 -41.14 5.92
#